data_AF-A0A8S3I527-F1
#
_entry.id   AF-A0A8S3I527-F1
#
_cell.length_a   1.000
_cell.length_b   1.000
_cell.length_c   1.000
_cell.angle_alpha   90.00
_cell.angle_beta   90.00
_cell.angle_gamma   90.00
#
_symmetry.space_group_name_H-M   'P 1'
#
loop_
_entity.id
_entity.type
_entity.pdbx_description
1 polymer ?
#
loop_
_entity_poly.entity_id
_entity_poly.type
_entity_poly.pdbx_seq_one_letter_code
_entity_poly.pdbx_strand_id
1 'polypeptide(L)'
;QVGYDDNGQPCYCSQNPLCNIETHYQDSTSWTIPGLSFKCFVFDSVLQSSLICWYNRHCLNEVLMKSVFIDTSNITILDDKLPSRFRSNTTIKLLLDQMMIEEWTATINYTAFYRNCHPMYCTYASYVKQNALYLIATIMGIFGGLDVILRIVCLIVVRFLFRCKTAPHGISTLFPNTPNTLTQHPRYHLFLCNVWNTIRHEIKTYNLFKSGCNQLDIINRERYSTRLYLFLLSI
;
A
#
# COMPACT_ATOMS: atom_id res chain seq x y z
N GLN A 1 -12.41 29.01 17.86
CA GLN A 1 -13.05 29.01 19.19
C GLN A 1 -11.94 28.90 20.22
N VAL A 2 -11.92 29.80 21.19
CA VAL A 2 -11.00 29.72 22.33
C VAL A 2 -11.72 28.90 23.40
N GLY A 3 -11.06 27.91 23.96
CA GLY A 3 -11.53 27.17 25.12
C GLY A 3 -10.63 27.43 26.32
N TYR A 4 -10.89 26.74 27.42
CA TYR A 4 -10.05 26.74 28.61
C TYR A 4 -9.60 25.32 28.95
N ASP A 5 -8.34 25.18 29.36
CA ASP A 5 -7.83 23.89 29.83
C ASP A 5 -8.30 23.62 31.26
N ASP A 6 -7.98 22.45 31.81
CA ASP A 6 -8.39 22.07 33.17
C ASP A 6 -7.78 23.00 34.26
N ASN A 7 -6.76 23.79 33.91
CA ASN A 7 -6.13 24.79 34.79
C ASN A 7 -6.73 26.20 34.59
N GLY A 8 -7.73 26.36 33.74
CA GLY A 8 -8.36 27.64 33.42
C GLY A 8 -7.54 28.54 32.51
N GLN A 9 -6.54 28.01 31.80
CA GLN A 9 -5.75 28.76 30.82
C GLN A 9 -6.40 28.70 29.43
N PRO A 10 -6.33 29.79 28.64
CA PRO A 10 -6.89 29.81 27.30
C PRO A 10 -6.17 28.78 26.42
N CYS A 11 -6.94 27.92 25.76
CA CYS A 11 -6.45 26.88 24.88
C CYS A 11 -7.16 26.88 23.53
N TYR A 12 -6.50 26.30 22.54
CA TYR A 12 -7.02 26.15 21.19
C TYR A 12 -7.11 24.66 20.86
N CYS A 13 -8.22 24.25 20.24
CA CYS A 13 -8.41 22.86 19.82
C CYS A 13 -7.40 22.34 18.80
N SER A 14 -6.71 23.24 18.08
CA SER A 14 -5.61 22.87 17.19
C SER A 14 -4.33 22.46 17.95
N GLN A 15 -4.19 22.86 19.21
CA GLN A 15 -2.97 22.69 20.00
C GLN A 15 -3.17 21.75 21.18
N ASN A 16 -4.34 21.78 21.82
CA ASN A 16 -4.64 20.94 22.98
C ASN A 16 -5.99 20.22 22.77
N PRO A 17 -6.00 18.87 22.65
CA PRO A 17 -7.22 18.11 22.45
C PRO A 17 -8.11 18.05 23.71
N LEU A 18 -7.55 18.30 24.90
CA LEU A 18 -8.28 18.28 26.17
C LEU A 18 -8.99 19.60 26.49
N CYS A 19 -8.88 20.59 25.61
CA CYS A 19 -9.44 21.91 25.78
C CYS A 19 -10.98 21.87 25.86
N ASN A 20 -11.54 22.51 26.89
CA ASN A 20 -12.99 22.65 27.08
C ASN A 20 -13.45 23.92 26.39
N ILE A 21 -14.42 23.83 25.50
CA ILE A 21 -14.89 24.95 24.69
C ILE A 21 -16.13 25.55 25.37
N GLU A 22 -16.21 26.86 25.49
CA GLU A 22 -17.48 27.52 25.79
C GLU A 22 -18.26 27.77 24.50
N THR A 23 -19.55 27.41 24.49
CA THR A 23 -20.41 27.76 23.38
C THR A 23 -20.77 29.23 23.47
N HIS A 24 -20.09 30.06 22.67
CA HIS A 24 -20.51 31.44 22.43
C HIS A 24 -21.56 31.46 21.32
N TYR A 25 -22.79 31.87 21.65
CA TYR A 25 -23.78 32.24 20.65
C TYR A 25 -23.59 33.72 20.27
N GLN A 26 -24.07 34.11 19.09
CA GLN A 26 -23.78 35.38 18.40
C GLN A 26 -24.06 36.66 19.22
N ASP A 27 -24.76 36.56 20.35
CA ASP A 27 -25.01 37.63 21.32
C ASP A 27 -24.31 37.38 22.66
N SER A 28 -22.98 37.50 22.71
CA SER A 28 -22.10 37.80 23.87
C SER A 28 -22.33 37.12 25.24
N THR A 29 -23.23 36.13 25.34
CA THR A 29 -23.56 35.38 26.55
C THR A 29 -23.09 33.95 26.33
N SER A 30 -22.17 33.50 27.19
CA SER A 30 -21.81 32.09 27.27
C SER A 30 -23.05 31.34 27.77
N TRP A 31 -23.61 30.49 26.91
CA TRP A 31 -24.71 29.63 27.30
C TRP A 31 -24.11 28.29 27.68
N THR A 32 -24.31 27.88 28.92
CA THR A 32 -23.88 26.56 29.41
C THR A 32 -25.13 25.72 29.64
N ILE A 33 -25.16 24.52 29.05
CA ILE A 33 -26.28 23.60 29.28
C ILE A 33 -25.89 22.65 30.42
N PRO A 34 -26.68 22.57 31.49
CA PRO A 34 -26.40 21.68 32.61
C PRO A 34 -26.19 20.23 32.16
N GLY A 35 -25.00 19.70 32.46
CA GLY A 35 -24.63 18.33 32.12
C GLY A 35 -24.09 18.15 30.71
N LEU A 36 -24.11 19.13 29.80
CA LEU A 36 -23.36 19.00 28.55
C LEU A 36 -21.96 19.61 28.68
N SER A 37 -20.99 18.85 28.21
CA SER A 37 -19.59 19.28 28.06
C SER A 37 -19.28 19.48 26.58
N PHE A 38 -18.69 20.62 26.25
CA PHE A 38 -18.21 20.90 24.90
C PHE A 38 -16.69 20.81 24.88
N LYS A 39 -16.17 19.94 24.03
CA LYS A 39 -14.73 19.70 23.82
C LYS A 39 -14.40 19.77 22.35
N CYS A 40 -13.11 19.76 22.06
CA CYS A 40 -12.59 19.75 20.69
C CYS A 40 -13.06 18.55 19.87
N PHE A 41 -13.28 17.41 20.51
CA PHE A 41 -13.86 16.23 19.87
C PHE A 41 -15.30 16.01 20.32
N VAL A 42 -16.17 15.71 19.36
CA VAL A 42 -17.58 15.40 19.61
C VAL A 42 -17.74 14.18 20.50
N PHE A 43 -16.91 13.15 20.30
CA PHE A 43 -16.93 11.95 21.15
C PHE A 43 -16.59 12.27 22.60
N ASP A 44 -15.54 13.04 22.85
CA ASP A 44 -15.16 13.43 24.21
C ASP A 44 -16.21 14.35 24.86
N SER A 45 -16.83 15.22 24.06
CA SER A 45 -17.95 16.06 24.48
C SER A 45 -19.11 15.20 24.98
N VAL A 46 -19.54 14.23 24.17
CA VAL A 46 -20.66 13.33 24.50
C VAL A 46 -20.31 12.45 25.69
N LEU A 47 -19.13 11.81 25.70
CA LEU A 47 -18.73 10.88 26.76
C LEU A 47 -18.62 11.54 28.13
N GLN A 48 -18.14 12.79 28.19
CA GLN A 48 -18.01 13.53 29.44
C GLN A 48 -19.31 14.23 29.87
N SER A 49 -20.27 14.38 28.96
CA SER A 49 -21.60 14.89 29.28
C SER A 49 -22.38 13.90 30.16
N SER A 50 -23.38 14.41 30.87
CA SER A 50 -24.37 13.70 31.66
C SER A 50 -25.78 14.02 31.16
N LEU A 51 -26.76 13.21 31.59
CA LEU A 51 -28.15 13.33 31.12
C LEU A 51 -28.99 14.30 31.96
N ILE A 52 -28.38 15.16 32.79
CA ILE A 52 -29.10 16.07 33.70
C ILE A 52 -30.16 16.91 32.97
N CYS A 53 -29.80 17.49 31.82
CA CYS A 53 -30.71 18.33 31.04
C CYS A 53 -31.97 17.57 30.55
N TRP A 54 -31.87 16.26 30.32
CA TRP A 54 -32.95 15.44 29.79
C TRP A 54 -34.07 15.17 30.81
N TYR A 55 -33.80 15.37 32.10
CA TYR A 55 -34.79 15.31 33.18
C TYR A 55 -35.43 16.68 33.46
N ASN A 56 -34.95 17.77 32.85
CA ASN A 56 -35.46 19.12 33.06
C ASN A 56 -36.13 19.66 31.80
N ARG A 57 -37.45 19.88 31.88
CA ARG A 57 -38.25 20.39 30.76
C ARG A 57 -37.74 21.72 30.20
N HIS A 58 -37.35 22.65 31.08
CA HIS A 58 -36.88 23.96 30.63
C HIS A 58 -35.55 23.82 29.88
N CYS A 59 -34.62 23.06 30.46
CA CYS A 59 -33.33 22.79 29.83
C CYS A 59 -33.47 22.11 28.47
N LEU A 60 -34.28 21.04 28.38
CA LEU A 60 -34.51 20.31 27.15
C LEU A 60 -35.14 21.20 26.07
N ASN A 61 -36.13 22.02 26.44
CA ASN A 61 -36.77 22.94 25.48
C ASN A 61 -35.78 23.98 24.94
N GLU A 62 -34.89 24.53 25.78
CA GLU A 62 -33.84 25.46 25.33
C GLU A 62 -32.89 24.81 24.30
N VAL A 63 -32.51 23.55 24.52
CA VAL A 63 -31.68 22.78 23.57
C VAL A 63 -32.43 22.57 22.26
N LEU A 64 -33.70 22.16 22.34
CA LEU A 64 -34.53 21.86 21.17
C LEU A 64 -34.81 23.11 20.31
N MET A 65 -35.08 24.27 20.95
CA MET A 65 -35.27 25.54 20.23
C MET A 65 -34.00 25.99 19.49
N LYS A 66 -32.82 25.67 20.03
CA LYS A 66 -31.54 26.03 19.41
C LYS A 66 -31.04 24.98 18.41
N SER A 67 -31.66 23.80 18.34
CA SER A 67 -31.30 22.77 17.37
C SER A 67 -31.94 23.05 16.01
N VAL A 68 -31.13 23.48 15.04
CA VAL A 68 -31.59 23.83 13.68
C VAL A 68 -31.87 22.58 12.81
N PHE A 69 -31.40 21.40 13.23
CA PHE A 69 -31.30 20.21 12.37
C PHE A 69 -32.10 18.98 12.84
N ILE A 70 -32.91 19.09 13.90
CA ILE A 70 -33.62 17.93 14.48
C ILE A 70 -35.12 18.19 14.42
N ASP A 71 -35.89 17.22 13.92
CA ASP A 71 -37.35 17.23 14.07
C ASP A 71 -37.68 16.99 15.55
N THR A 72 -38.08 18.06 16.24
CA THR A 72 -38.28 18.09 17.68
C THR A 72 -39.67 17.64 18.11
N SER A 73 -40.53 17.27 17.17
CA SER A 73 -41.97 17.01 17.40
C SER A 73 -42.28 15.86 18.37
N ASN A 74 -41.36 14.91 18.57
CA ASN A 74 -41.59 13.70 19.37
C ASN A 74 -40.61 13.51 20.55
N ILE A 75 -39.87 14.55 20.95
CA ILE A 75 -38.88 14.42 22.04
C ILE A 75 -39.54 14.75 23.38
N THR A 76 -39.64 13.75 24.26
CA THR A 76 -40.19 13.89 25.61
C THR A 76 -39.09 13.89 26.68
N ILE A 77 -39.36 14.56 27.80
CA ILE A 77 -38.48 14.54 28.97
C ILE A 77 -38.36 13.12 29.55
N LEU A 78 -37.23 12.84 30.17
CA LEU A 78 -37.06 11.64 30.99
C LEU A 78 -37.76 11.86 32.34
N ASP A 79 -38.36 10.79 32.85
CA ASP A 79 -39.07 10.81 34.13
C ASP A 79 -38.08 10.50 35.27
N ASP A 80 -37.93 11.45 36.18
CA ASP A 80 -37.07 11.35 37.37
C ASP A 80 -37.68 10.46 38.46
N LYS A 81 -38.96 10.11 38.35
CA LYS A 81 -39.69 9.25 39.31
C LYS A 81 -39.54 7.77 39.01
N LEU A 82 -39.10 7.40 37.80
CA LEU A 82 -38.81 6.00 37.51
C LEU A 82 -37.52 5.56 38.22
N PRO A 83 -37.50 4.41 38.90
CA PRO A 83 -36.30 3.90 39.52
C PRO A 83 -35.27 3.55 38.44
N SER A 84 -34.16 4.28 38.43
CA SER A 84 -33.01 4.01 37.55
C SER A 84 -31.81 3.57 38.38
N ARG A 85 -31.00 2.65 37.83
CA ARG A 85 -29.70 2.25 38.40
C ARG A 85 -28.72 3.43 38.45
N PHE A 86 -28.87 4.40 37.53
CA PHE A 86 -27.96 5.52 37.36
C PHE A 86 -28.62 6.83 37.77
N ARG A 87 -27.86 7.69 38.46
CA ARG A 87 -28.29 9.05 38.81
C ARG A 87 -28.22 9.95 37.58
N SER A 88 -29.02 11.01 37.52
CA SER A 88 -28.99 11.96 36.39
C SER A 88 -27.63 12.61 36.12
N ASN A 89 -26.79 12.75 37.16
CA ASN A 89 -25.42 13.31 37.08
C ASN A 89 -24.34 12.27 36.69
N THR A 90 -24.69 11.04 36.34
CA THR A 90 -23.69 10.09 35.83
C THR A 90 -23.28 10.45 34.41
N THR A 91 -21.98 10.35 34.12
CA THR A 91 -21.43 10.62 32.78
C THR A 91 -21.85 9.53 31.79
N ILE A 92 -22.09 9.92 30.54
CA ILE A 92 -22.45 9.00 29.46
C ILE A 92 -21.38 7.92 29.27
N LYS A 93 -20.10 8.25 29.47
CA LYS A 93 -19.01 7.26 29.51
C LYS A 93 -19.29 6.14 30.51
N LEU A 94 -19.63 6.48 31.76
CA LEU A 94 -19.90 5.47 32.79
C LEU A 94 -21.15 4.66 32.47
N LEU A 95 -22.17 5.27 31.87
CA LEU A 95 -23.33 4.51 31.38
C LEU A 95 -22.90 3.49 30.32
N LEU A 96 -22.13 3.92 29.31
CA LEU A 96 -21.67 3.04 28.23
C LEU A 96 -20.76 1.94 28.74
N ASP A 97 -19.78 2.24 29.59
CA ASP A 97 -18.86 1.25 30.17
C ASP A 97 -19.61 0.17 30.94
N GLN A 98 -20.73 0.51 31.59
CA GLN A 98 -21.57 -0.42 32.36
C GLN A 98 -22.73 -1.04 31.55
N MET A 99 -22.90 -0.64 30.29
CA MET A 99 -23.83 -1.22 29.31
C MET A 99 -23.11 -2.08 28.27
N MET A 100 -21.81 -1.88 28.08
CA MET A 100 -20.99 -2.75 27.25
C MET A 100 -20.91 -4.12 27.93
N ILE A 101 -21.52 -5.10 27.27
CA ILE A 101 -21.54 -6.50 27.69
C ILE A 101 -20.11 -7.05 27.59
N GLU A 102 -19.49 -7.37 28.73
CA GLU A 102 -18.12 -7.93 28.79
C GLU A 102 -18.06 -9.36 28.21
N GLU A 103 -19.14 -10.14 28.29
CA GLU A 103 -19.24 -11.47 27.69
C GLU A 103 -20.64 -11.74 27.10
N TRP A 104 -20.71 -11.91 25.78
CA TRP A 104 -21.90 -12.46 25.13
C TRP A 104 -21.87 -13.98 25.23
N THR A 105 -22.47 -14.56 26.28
CA THR A 105 -22.77 -16.00 26.34
C THR A 105 -24.00 -16.34 25.51
N ALA A 106 -23.99 -15.96 24.24
CA ALA A 106 -24.98 -16.40 23.28
C ALA A 106 -24.41 -17.61 22.54
N THR A 107 -25.04 -18.78 22.68
CA THR A 107 -24.86 -19.90 21.75
C THR A 107 -25.48 -19.52 20.41
N ILE A 108 -24.79 -18.66 19.66
CA ILE A 108 -25.27 -18.16 18.37
C ILE A 108 -24.94 -19.20 17.31
N ASN A 109 -25.98 -19.82 16.77
CA ASN A 109 -25.87 -20.77 15.67
C ASN A 109 -25.94 -20.03 14.33
N TYR A 110 -24.79 -19.78 13.71
CA TYR A 110 -24.69 -19.09 12.43
C TYR A 110 -24.92 -19.98 11.21
N THR A 111 -25.29 -21.26 11.37
CA THR A 111 -25.44 -22.20 10.25
C THR A 111 -26.44 -21.73 9.19
N ALA A 112 -27.58 -21.17 9.61
CA ALA A 112 -28.58 -20.64 8.68
C ALA A 112 -28.07 -19.39 7.93
N PHE A 113 -27.32 -18.52 8.61
CA PHE A 113 -26.71 -17.34 8.02
C PHE A 113 -25.64 -17.72 6.99
N TYR A 114 -24.70 -18.61 7.35
CA TYR A 114 -23.67 -19.09 6.43
C TYR A 114 -24.25 -19.85 5.25
N ARG A 115 -25.33 -20.62 5.44
CA ARG A 115 -26.02 -21.32 4.34
C ARG A 115 -26.62 -20.34 3.33
N ASN A 116 -27.17 -19.22 3.79
CA ASN A 116 -27.77 -18.21 2.92
C ASN A 116 -26.74 -17.26 2.29
N CYS A 117 -25.62 -17.03 2.98
CA CYS A 117 -24.59 -16.10 2.54
C CYS A 117 -23.35 -16.78 1.94
N HIS A 118 -23.36 -18.10 1.71
CA HIS A 118 -22.21 -18.79 1.10
C HIS A 118 -22.08 -18.34 -0.37
N PRO A 119 -21.04 -17.55 -0.72
CA PRO A 119 -20.88 -17.11 -2.08
C PRO A 119 -20.54 -18.33 -2.97
N MET A 120 -21.12 -18.40 -4.17
CA MET A 120 -20.77 -19.43 -5.17
C MET A 120 -19.30 -19.32 -5.60
N TYR A 121 -18.71 -18.13 -5.48
CA TYR A 121 -17.34 -17.83 -5.86
C TYR A 121 -16.75 -16.79 -4.90
N CYS A 122 -15.55 -17.05 -4.41
CA CYS A 122 -14.83 -16.10 -3.57
C CYS A 122 -14.09 -15.09 -4.46
N THR A 123 -14.49 -13.81 -4.40
CA THR A 123 -13.69 -12.71 -4.97
C THR A 123 -12.93 -12.02 -3.84
N TYR A 124 -11.60 -12.08 -3.89
CA TYR A 124 -10.75 -11.27 -3.02
C TYR A 124 -10.27 -10.04 -3.79
N ALA A 125 -10.42 -8.86 -3.19
CA ALA A 125 -9.77 -7.66 -3.68
C ALA A 125 -8.29 -7.72 -3.25
N SER A 126 -7.39 -8.00 -4.18
CA SER A 126 -5.96 -7.92 -3.93
C SER A 126 -5.52 -6.47 -3.98
N TYR A 127 -5.44 -5.81 -2.83
CA TYR A 127 -4.75 -4.54 -2.70
C TYR A 127 -3.25 -4.83 -2.71
N VAL A 128 -2.62 -4.74 -3.88
CA VAL A 128 -1.17 -4.85 -3.99
C VAL A 128 -0.58 -3.65 -3.26
N LYS A 129 -0.01 -3.90 -2.07
CA LYS A 129 0.68 -2.88 -1.29
C LYS A 129 1.86 -2.39 -2.13
N GLN A 130 1.84 -1.12 -2.53
CA GLN A 130 2.89 -0.52 -3.35
C GLN A 130 4.20 -0.52 -2.57
N ASN A 131 5.02 -1.54 -2.77
CA ASN A 131 6.31 -1.66 -2.10
C ASN A 131 7.33 -0.81 -2.85
N ALA A 132 7.78 0.29 -2.25
CA ALA A 132 8.77 1.19 -2.84
C ALA A 132 10.07 0.44 -3.23
N LEU A 133 10.46 -0.57 -2.46
CA LEU A 133 11.61 -1.42 -2.77
C LEU A 133 11.44 -2.21 -4.07
N TYR A 134 10.22 -2.69 -4.34
CA TYR A 134 9.92 -3.40 -5.58
C TYR A 134 10.03 -2.47 -6.79
N LEU A 135 9.53 -1.23 -6.67
CA LEU A 135 9.66 -0.23 -7.74
C LEU A 135 11.13 0.10 -8.02
N ILE A 136 11.94 0.34 -6.98
CA ILE A 136 13.36 0.64 -7.15
C ILE A 136 14.10 -0.54 -7.81
N ALA A 137 13.84 -1.77 -7.37
CA ALA A 137 14.46 -2.97 -7.93
C ALA A 137 14.09 -3.17 -9.41
N THR A 138 12.82 -2.95 -9.78
CA THR A 138 12.39 -3.05 -11.18
C THR A 138 13.05 -2.00 -12.08
N ILE A 139 13.20 -0.76 -11.61
CA ILE A 139 13.88 0.32 -12.34
C ILE A 139 15.35 -0.04 -12.56
N MET A 140 16.06 -0.49 -11.52
CA MET A 140 17.45 -0.93 -11.63
C MET A 140 17.61 -2.11 -12.59
N GLY A 141 16.68 -3.08 -12.56
CA GLY A 141 16.65 -4.21 -13.48
C GLY A 141 16.49 -3.80 -14.95
N ILE A 142 15.61 -2.84 -15.23
CA ILE A 142 15.38 -2.34 -16.60
C ILE A 142 16.63 -1.62 -17.13
N PHE A 143 17.23 -0.71 -16.35
CA PHE A 143 18.44 -0.01 -16.78
C PHE A 143 19.62 -0.96 -16.98
N GLY A 144 19.81 -1.92 -16.07
CA GLY A 144 20.85 -2.94 -16.19
C GLY A 144 20.65 -3.85 -17.41
N GLY A 145 19.42 -4.31 -17.65
CA GLY A 145 19.10 -5.15 -18.80
C GLY A 145 19.28 -4.41 -20.14
N LEU A 146 18.86 -3.14 -20.19
CA LEU A 146 18.97 -2.32 -21.39
C LEU A 146 20.43 -2.08 -21.80
N ASP A 147 21.32 -1.78 -20.84
CA ASP A 147 22.76 -1.58 -21.12
C ASP A 147 23.39 -2.84 -21.73
N VAL A 148 23.08 -4.02 -21.17
CA VAL A 148 23.61 -5.29 -21.65
C VAL A 148 23.12 -5.58 -23.08
N ILE A 149 21.82 -5.43 -23.35
CA ILE A 149 21.25 -5.67 -24.69
C ILE A 149 21.84 -4.69 -25.70
N LEU A 150 21.95 -3.41 -25.34
CA LEU A 150 22.49 -2.38 -26.22
C LEU A 150 23.95 -2.67 -26.62
N ARG A 151 24.78 -3.13 -25.67
CA ARG A 151 26.17 -3.55 -25.96
C ARG A 151 26.21 -4.70 -26.95
N ILE A 152 25.35 -5.71 -26.78
CA ILE A 152 25.28 -6.86 -27.69
C ILE A 152 24.87 -6.40 -29.10
N VAL A 153 23.83 -5.57 -29.21
CA VAL A 153 23.37 -5.02 -30.49
C VAL A 153 24.47 -4.18 -31.15
N CYS A 154 25.15 -3.32 -30.39
CA CYS A 154 26.25 -2.51 -30.90
C CYS A 154 27.38 -3.37 -31.48
N LEU A 155 27.79 -4.44 -30.79
CA LEU A 155 28.80 -5.38 -31.30
C LEU A 155 28.38 -6.08 -32.60
N ILE A 156 27.09 -6.39 -32.75
CA ILE A 156 26.54 -6.98 -33.98
C ILE A 156 26.57 -5.97 -35.13
N VAL A 157 26.09 -4.75 -34.89
CA VAL A 157 26.00 -3.68 -35.89
C VAL A 157 27.39 -3.27 -36.38
N VAL A 158 28.34 -3.04 -35.47
CA VAL A 158 29.72 -2.69 -35.82
C VAL A 158 30.33 -3.79 -36.71
N ARG A 159 30.17 -5.06 -36.36
CA ARG A 159 30.69 -6.16 -37.19
C ARG A 159 30.02 -6.25 -38.56
N PHE A 160 28.74 -5.92 -38.65
CA PHE A 160 28.04 -5.87 -39.93
C PHE A 160 28.58 -4.74 -40.83
N LEU A 161 28.75 -3.55 -40.27
CA LEU A 161 29.29 -2.39 -40.98
C LEU A 161 30.74 -2.60 -41.45
N PHE A 162 31.59 -3.20 -40.62
CA PHE A 162 32.98 -3.51 -41.00
C PHE A 162 33.12 -4.64 -42.02
N ARG A 163 32.12 -5.53 -42.16
CA ARG A 163 32.09 -6.56 -43.23
C ARG A 163 31.66 -6.03 -44.59
N CYS A 164 30.92 -4.92 -44.66
CA CYS A 164 30.57 -4.28 -45.92
C CYS A 164 31.76 -3.54 -46.58
N LYS A 165 32.87 -3.30 -45.86
CA LYS A 165 34.04 -2.60 -46.40
C LYS A 165 35.13 -3.50 -47.02
N THR A 166 34.99 -4.82 -46.98
CA THR A 166 35.94 -5.76 -47.62
C THR A 166 35.32 -6.46 -48.81
N ALA A 167 35.04 -5.70 -49.87
CA ALA A 167 34.99 -6.23 -51.23
C ALA A 167 36.27 -5.77 -51.97
N PRO A 168 37.33 -6.59 -52.05
CA PRO A 168 38.44 -6.28 -52.94
C PRO A 168 38.02 -6.54 -54.40
N HIS A 169 38.07 -5.50 -55.22
CA HIS A 169 38.13 -5.61 -56.69
C HIS A 169 39.45 -6.29 -57.09
N GLY A 170 39.41 -7.30 -57.97
CA GLY A 170 40.61 -7.71 -58.73
C GLY A 170 40.73 -9.17 -59.20
N ILE A 171 40.35 -9.40 -60.47
CA ILE A 171 41.07 -10.13 -61.54
C ILE A 171 41.32 -11.67 -61.46
N SER A 172 41.07 -12.29 -62.61
CA SER A 172 40.91 -13.70 -63.01
C SER A 172 42.19 -14.56 -63.15
N THR A 173 42.04 -15.89 -63.03
CA THR A 173 42.68 -16.97 -63.83
C THR A 173 41.94 -18.31 -63.53
N LEU A 174 41.87 -19.41 -64.30
CA LEU A 174 41.81 -19.79 -65.73
C LEU A 174 41.56 -21.35 -65.71
N PHE A 175 40.72 -21.93 -66.59
CA PHE A 175 40.46 -23.39 -66.87
C PHE A 175 39.35 -24.20 -66.10
N PRO A 176 38.67 -25.21 -66.71
CA PRO A 176 37.27 -25.04 -67.15
C PRO A 176 36.25 -26.15 -66.77
N ASN A 177 34.96 -25.79 -66.91
CA ASN A 177 33.74 -26.55 -67.22
C ASN A 177 33.34 -27.80 -66.40
N THR A 178 32.26 -27.65 -65.63
CA THR A 178 31.18 -28.66 -65.55
C THR A 178 29.86 -27.96 -65.22
N PRO A 179 28.74 -28.32 -65.87
CA PRO A 179 27.47 -27.62 -65.69
C PRO A 179 26.67 -28.19 -64.51
N ASN A 180 26.20 -27.27 -63.67
CA ASN A 180 24.91 -27.26 -62.98
C ASN A 180 24.71 -28.27 -61.84
N THR A 181 24.65 -27.79 -60.59
CA THR A 181 23.36 -27.66 -59.86
C THR A 181 23.58 -27.01 -58.49
N LEU A 182 22.54 -26.29 -58.06
CA LEU A 182 22.52 -25.44 -56.89
C LEU A 182 22.84 -26.21 -55.59
N THR A 183 23.71 -25.65 -54.77
CA THR A 183 23.26 -24.97 -53.53
C THR A 183 24.45 -24.22 -52.95
N GLN A 184 24.53 -22.95 -53.32
CA GLN A 184 25.34 -21.94 -52.65
C GLN A 184 24.76 -21.73 -51.25
N HIS A 185 25.18 -22.57 -50.29
CA HIS A 185 24.74 -22.44 -48.91
C HIS A 185 25.24 -21.08 -48.37
N PRO A 186 24.39 -20.21 -47.82
CA PRO A 186 24.77 -18.82 -47.75
C PRO A 186 25.68 -18.60 -46.53
N ARG A 187 26.76 -17.84 -46.72
CA ARG A 187 27.85 -17.55 -45.76
C ARG A 187 27.42 -16.99 -44.38
N TYR A 188 26.13 -16.76 -44.14
CA TYR A 188 25.59 -16.34 -42.84
C TYR A 188 25.55 -17.47 -41.79
N HIS A 189 25.36 -18.73 -42.20
CA HIS A 189 25.14 -19.83 -41.27
C HIS A 189 26.42 -20.18 -40.48
N LEU A 190 27.58 -20.15 -41.15
CA LEU A 190 28.88 -20.35 -40.51
C LEU A 190 29.19 -19.26 -39.46
N PHE A 191 28.71 -18.04 -39.70
CA PHE A 191 28.90 -16.91 -38.80
C PHE A 191 28.01 -16.99 -37.56
N LEU A 192 26.74 -17.40 -37.72
CA LEU A 192 25.86 -17.66 -36.58
C LEU A 192 26.42 -18.76 -35.68
N CYS A 193 26.99 -19.84 -36.24
CA CYS A 193 27.68 -20.87 -35.46
C CYS A 193 28.89 -20.32 -34.70
N ASN A 194 29.72 -19.47 -35.33
CA ASN A 194 30.88 -18.89 -34.63
C ASN A 194 30.48 -17.91 -33.53
N VAL A 195 29.47 -17.06 -33.76
CA VAL A 195 28.93 -16.16 -32.74
C VAL A 195 28.31 -16.95 -31.60
N TRP A 196 27.52 -17.98 -31.92
CA TRP A 196 26.96 -18.89 -30.93
C TRP A 196 28.04 -19.60 -30.11
N ASN A 197 29.13 -20.01 -30.74
CA ASN A 197 30.25 -20.63 -30.03
C ASN A 197 31.01 -19.65 -29.13
N THR A 198 31.19 -18.38 -29.55
CA THR A 198 31.78 -17.34 -28.69
C THR A 198 30.87 -17.01 -27.52
N ILE A 199 29.57 -16.81 -27.75
CA ILE A 199 28.59 -16.54 -26.69
C ILE A 199 28.51 -17.73 -25.73
N ARG A 200 28.44 -18.96 -26.25
CA ARG A 200 28.44 -20.18 -25.45
C ARG A 200 29.72 -20.33 -24.62
N HIS A 201 30.88 -19.92 -25.16
CA HIS A 201 32.14 -19.94 -24.42
C HIS A 201 32.11 -18.93 -23.28
N GLU A 202 31.77 -17.67 -23.57
CA GLU A 202 31.67 -16.60 -22.56
C GLU A 202 30.66 -16.93 -21.46
N ILE A 203 29.49 -17.49 -21.79
CA ILE A 203 28.50 -17.95 -20.81
C ILE A 203 29.05 -19.11 -19.96
N LYS A 204 29.78 -20.06 -20.56
CA LYS A 204 30.37 -21.18 -19.82
C LYS A 204 31.48 -20.74 -18.87
N THR A 205 32.24 -19.70 -19.22
CA THR A 205 33.33 -19.14 -18.43
C THR A 205 32.90 -17.99 -17.53
N TYR A 206 31.66 -17.53 -17.64
CA TYR A 206 31.13 -16.44 -16.85
C TYR A 206 31.12 -16.80 -15.37
N ASN A 207 31.67 -15.89 -14.58
CA ASN A 207 31.76 -16.02 -13.14
C ASN A 207 31.48 -14.65 -12.52
N LEU A 208 30.29 -14.49 -11.95
CA LEU A 208 29.81 -13.25 -11.36
C LEU A 208 30.56 -12.92 -10.06
N PHE A 209 31.09 -13.95 -9.39
CA PHE A 209 31.78 -13.85 -8.10
C PHE A 209 33.29 -14.05 -8.23
N LYS A 210 33.89 -13.50 -9.30
CA LYS A 210 35.31 -13.66 -9.59
C LYS A 210 36.18 -13.03 -8.49
N SER A 211 36.92 -13.84 -7.74
CA SER A 211 38.00 -13.35 -6.88
C SER A 211 39.30 -13.17 -7.69
N GLY A 212 40.22 -12.34 -7.20
CA GLY A 212 41.53 -12.10 -7.82
C GLY A 212 42.54 -13.25 -7.68
N CYS A 213 42.11 -14.44 -7.27
CA CYS A 213 42.99 -15.57 -6.94
C CYS A 213 42.87 -16.70 -7.97
N ASN A 214 43.99 -17.24 -8.44
CA ASN A 214 44.06 -18.21 -9.55
C ASN A 214 44.09 -19.69 -9.09
N GLN A 215 43.37 -20.04 -8.02
CA GLN A 215 43.27 -21.41 -7.52
C GLN A 215 42.06 -22.13 -8.15
N LEU A 216 42.27 -23.33 -8.71
CA LEU A 216 41.25 -24.05 -9.49
C LEU A 216 39.99 -24.39 -8.66
N ASP A 217 40.14 -24.76 -7.40
CA ASP A 217 39.00 -25.11 -6.52
C ASP A 217 38.11 -23.91 -6.20
N ILE A 218 38.72 -22.74 -6.05
CA ILE A 218 38.02 -21.48 -5.79
C ILE A 218 37.22 -21.08 -7.04
N ILE A 219 37.86 -21.14 -8.21
CA ILE A 219 37.21 -20.84 -9.51
C ILE A 219 36.01 -21.76 -9.75
N ASN A 220 36.13 -23.05 -9.44
CA ASN A 220 35.02 -23.99 -9.60
C ASN A 220 33.85 -23.64 -8.69
N ARG A 221 34.12 -23.32 -7.41
CA ARG A 221 33.10 -22.93 -6.44
C ARG A 221 32.39 -21.63 -6.85
N GLU A 222 33.13 -20.63 -7.30
CA GLU A 222 32.57 -19.35 -7.76
C GLU A 222 31.68 -19.53 -9.01
N ARG A 223 32.06 -20.42 -9.93
CA ARG A 223 31.24 -20.79 -11.10
C ARG A 223 29.95 -21.50 -10.68
N TYR A 224 30.00 -22.40 -9.70
CA TYR A 224 28.78 -23.05 -9.17
C TYR A 224 27.86 -22.03 -8.49
N SER A 225 28.40 -21.13 -7.69
CA SER A 225 27.62 -20.03 -7.07
C SER A 225 26.99 -19.12 -8.11
N THR A 226 27.72 -18.77 -9.17
CA THR A 226 27.19 -17.96 -10.29
C THR A 226 26.01 -18.66 -10.97
N ARG A 227 26.13 -19.98 -11.22
CA ARG A 227 25.05 -20.77 -11.85
C ARG A 227 23.83 -20.90 -10.95
N LEU A 228 24.03 -21.14 -9.65
CA LEU A 228 22.95 -21.22 -8.67
C LEU A 228 22.22 -19.88 -8.52
N TYR A 229 22.96 -18.77 -8.50
CA TYR A 229 22.39 -17.42 -8.47
C TYR A 229 21.52 -17.12 -9.71
N LEU A 230 22.03 -17.42 -10.91
CA LEU A 230 21.25 -17.23 -12.14
C LEU A 230 20.01 -18.14 -12.19
N PHE A 231 20.11 -19.38 -11.70
CA PHE A 231 18.98 -20.28 -11.60
C PHE A 231 17.89 -19.75 -10.65
N LEU A 232 18.28 -19.30 -9.45
CA LEU A 232 17.36 -18.70 -8.48
C LEU A 232 16.73 -17.39 -8.98
N LEU A 233 17.44 -16.60 -9.80
CA LEU A 233 16.91 -15.38 -10.40
C LEU A 233 15.89 -15.65 -11.53
N SER A 234 15.92 -16.86 -12.12
CA SER A 234 15.07 -17.25 -13.26
C SER A 234 13.80 -18.00 -12.87
N ILE A 235 13.63 -18.32 -11.58
CA ILE A 235 12.42 -18.88 -10.97
C ILE A 235 11.65 -17.74 -10.30
#